data_AF-A0A942C2H1-F1
#
_entry.id   AF-A0A942C2H1-F1
#
_cell.length_a   1.000
_cell.length_b   1.000
_cell.length_c   1.000
_cell.angle_alpha   90.00
_cell.angle_beta   90.00
_cell.angle_gamma   90.00
#
_symmetry.space_group_name_H-M   'P 1'
#
loop_
_entity.id
_entity.type
_entity.pdbx_description
1 polymer ?
#
loop_
_entity_poly.entity_id
_entity_poly.type
_entity_poly.pdbx_seq_one_letter_code
_entity_poly.pdbx_strand_id
1 'polypeptide(L)' 'MENPESAASDSSKTNNKRKPKRERVSPGHPPQRVEIESATLDIPRVDKETGLLLGQPICTIFIDKATRCILNVLISQP' A
#
# COMPACT_ATOMS: atom_id res chain seq x y z
N MET A 1 -50.56 -28.78 20.51
CA MET A 1 -49.10 -28.96 20.38
C MET A 1 -48.50 -27.57 20.29
N GLU A 2 -47.82 -27.18 21.36
CA GLU A 2 -47.02 -25.96 21.46
C GLU A 2 -45.66 -26.20 20.78
N ASN A 3 -45.22 -25.28 19.94
CA ASN A 3 -43.98 -24.51 20.14
C ASN A 3 -43.71 -23.54 18.97
N PRO A 4 -43.39 -22.27 19.25
CA PRO A 4 -42.87 -21.32 18.27
C PRO A 4 -41.34 -21.36 18.29
N GLU A 5 -40.70 -21.71 17.18
CA GLU A 5 -39.26 -21.49 17.04
C GLU A 5 -38.98 -20.04 16.63
N SER A 6 -38.29 -19.35 17.53
CA SER A 6 -37.65 -18.06 17.32
C SER A 6 -36.64 -18.14 16.18
N ALA A 7 -36.74 -17.22 15.22
CA ALA A 7 -35.62 -16.91 14.34
C ALA A 7 -35.13 -15.50 14.67
N ALA A 8 -33.95 -15.49 15.27
CA ALA A 8 -33.19 -14.32 15.66
C ALA A 8 -32.91 -13.40 14.45
N SER A 9 -32.88 -12.12 14.76
CA SER A 9 -32.41 -11.03 13.92
C SER A 9 -30.97 -11.25 13.46
N ASP A 10 -30.78 -11.69 12.21
CA ASP A 10 -29.46 -11.70 11.59
C ASP A 10 -29.28 -10.41 10.77
N SER A 11 -28.84 -9.36 11.46
CA SER A 11 -28.40 -8.11 10.85
C SER A 11 -27.15 -8.38 10.01
N SER A 12 -27.36 -8.73 8.74
CA SER A 12 -26.29 -8.88 7.76
C SER A 12 -25.58 -7.53 7.56
N LYS A 13 -24.51 -7.31 8.34
CA LYS A 13 -23.52 -6.26 8.08
C LYS A 13 -22.92 -6.54 6.70
N THR A 14 -23.42 -5.85 5.69
CA THR A 14 -22.86 -5.83 4.35
C THR A 14 -21.46 -5.22 4.44
N ASN A 15 -20.47 -6.08 4.63
CA ASN A 15 -19.07 -5.70 4.64
C ASN A 15 -18.71 -5.29 3.20
N ASN A 16 -18.79 -3.99 2.95
CA ASN A 16 -18.64 -3.37 1.65
C ASN A 16 -17.15 -3.43 1.24
N LYS A 17 -16.70 -4.62 0.84
CA LYS A 17 -15.35 -4.86 0.31
C LYS A 17 -15.23 -4.08 -1.00
N ARG A 18 -14.75 -2.84 -0.90
CA ARG A 18 -14.36 -2.04 -2.07
C ARG A 18 -13.30 -2.82 -2.83
N LYS A 19 -13.69 -3.43 -3.94
CA LYS A 19 -12.76 -4.10 -4.85
C LYS A 19 -11.87 -3.01 -5.47
N PRO A 20 -10.53 -3.14 -5.48
CA PRO A 20 -9.68 -2.22 -6.19
C PRO A 20 -10.01 -2.31 -7.68
N LYS A 21 -10.69 -1.29 -8.21
CA LYS A 21 -10.98 -1.17 -9.64
C LYS A 21 -9.72 -0.67 -10.33
N ARG A 22 -9.03 -1.54 -11.07
CA ARG A 22 -7.93 -1.13 -11.94
C ARG A 22 -8.52 -0.40 -13.14
N GLU A 23 -8.18 0.87 -13.29
CA GLU A 23 -8.54 1.62 -14.49
C GLU A 23 -7.80 1.02 -15.69
N ARG A 24 -8.52 0.81 -16.81
CA ARG A 24 -7.92 0.26 -18.02
C ARG A 24 -7.13 1.38 -18.70
N VAL A 25 -5.81 1.35 -18.57
CA VAL A 25 -4.92 2.34 -19.19
C VAL A 25 -4.58 1.87 -20.61
N SER A 26 -4.83 2.72 -21.60
CA SER A 26 -4.35 2.50 -22.97
C SER A 26 -2.81 2.57 -23.00
N PRO A 27 -2.12 1.64 -23.68
CA PRO A 27 -0.66 1.68 -23.81
C PRO A 27 -0.19 3.01 -24.43
N GLY A 28 0.89 3.59 -23.90
CA GLY A 28 1.55 4.77 -24.47
C GLY A 28 1.10 6.13 -23.94
N HIS A 29 0.16 6.20 -23.00
CA HIS A 29 -0.14 7.47 -22.32
C HIS A 29 0.91 7.79 -21.25
N PRO A 30 1.36 9.07 -21.15
CA PRO A 30 2.23 9.49 -20.07
C PRO A 30 1.52 9.35 -18.71
N PRO A 31 2.27 9.17 -17.60
CA PRO A 31 1.69 9.10 -16.26
C PRO A 31 0.84 10.35 -15.99
N GLN A 32 -0.46 10.15 -15.74
CA GLN A 32 -1.37 11.28 -15.49
C GLN A 32 -1.40 11.68 -14.02
N ARG A 33 -1.19 10.72 -13.12
CA ARG A 33 -1.21 10.91 -11.66
C ARG A 33 -0.19 10.00 -11.01
N VAL A 34 0.69 10.57 -10.21
CA VAL A 34 1.71 9.84 -9.45
C VAL A 34 1.27 9.77 -7.98
N GLU A 35 1.24 8.56 -7.45
CA GLU A 35 1.13 8.30 -6.02
C GLU A 35 2.56 8.22 -5.45
N ILE A 36 2.80 8.91 -4.34
CA ILE A 36 4.10 8.93 -3.65
C ILE A 36 3.89 8.28 -2.29
N GLU A 37 4.63 7.20 -2.05
CA GLU A 37 4.62 6.48 -0.78
C GLU A 37 6.02 6.55 -0.18
N SER A 38 6.11 6.72 1.14
CA SER A 38 7.38 6.72 1.85
C SER A 38 7.29 5.81 3.07
N ALA A 39 8.32 4.99 3.25
CA ALA A 39 8.42 4.06 4.37
C ALA A 39 9.86 3.96 4.86
N THR A 40 10.02 3.82 6.18
CA THR A 40 11.29 3.47 6.77
C THR A 40 11.60 2.00 6.45
N LEU A 41 12.79 1.72 5.93
CA LEU A 41 13.23 0.36 5.65
C LEU A 41 13.72 -0.29 6.94
N ASP A 42 13.31 -1.53 7.17
CA ASP A 42 13.78 -2.35 8.30
C ASP A 42 15.16 -2.98 8.02
N ILE A 43 16.06 -2.16 7.47
CA ILE A 43 17.43 -2.54 7.15
C ILE A 43 18.33 -1.45 7.74
N PRO A 44 19.04 -1.71 8.86
CA PRO A 44 19.91 -0.73 9.46
C PRO A 44 21.07 -0.40 8.54
N ARG A 45 21.37 0.90 8.40
CA ARG A 45 22.57 1.36 7.72
C ARG A 45 23.72 1.38 8.72
N VAL A 46 24.85 0.82 8.33
CA VAL A 46 26.06 0.76 9.14
C VAL A 46 27.18 1.48 8.42
N ASP A 47 27.93 2.30 9.15
CA ASP A 47 29.16 2.91 8.68
C ASP A 47 30.22 1.84 8.44
N LYS A 48 30.83 1.83 7.26
CA LYS A 48 31.73 0.74 6.85
C LYS A 48 33.07 0.77 7.58
N GLU A 49 33.52 1.95 7.99
CA GLU A 49 34.85 2.14 8.59
C GLU A 49 34.79 1.96 10.11
N THR A 50 33.74 2.50 10.74
CA THR A 50 33.59 2.54 12.19
C THR A 50 32.66 1.46 12.74
N GLY A 51 31.83 0.84 11.89
CA GLY A 51 30.80 -0.11 12.31
C GLY A 51 29.62 0.55 13.04
N LEU A 52 29.55 1.88 13.08
CA LEU A 52 28.50 2.60 13.78
C LEU A 52 27.15 2.47 13.08
N LEU A 53 26.09 2.32 13.88
CA LEU A 53 24.72 2.34 13.38
C LEU A 53 24.34 3.78 12.98
N LEU A 54 24.03 3.97 11.69
CA LEU A 54 23.64 5.26 11.10
C LEU A 54 22.12 5.46 11.03
N GLY A 55 21.34 4.52 11.55
CA GLY A 55 19.87 4.54 11.54
C GLY A 55 19.26 3.73 10.40
N GLN A 56 17.95 3.91 10.20
CA GLN A 56 17.18 3.23 9.16
C GLN A 56 16.96 4.15 7.96
N PRO A 57 17.24 3.72 6.72
CA PRO A 57 17.03 4.54 5.53
C PRO A 57 15.53 4.68 5.24
N ILE A 58 15.18 5.80 4.61
CA ILE A 58 13.82 6.07 4.13
C ILE A 58 13.76 5.72 2.64
N CYS A 59 12.78 4.90 2.27
CA CYS A 59 12.47 4.57 0.89
C CYS A 59 11.25 5.36 0.44
N THR A 60 11.40 6.13 -0.62
CA THR A 60 10.31 6.85 -1.29
C THR A 60 10.08 6.25 -2.67
N ILE A 61 8.86 5.79 -2.94
CA ILE A 61 8.47 5.14 -4.20
C ILE A 61 7.48 6.05 -4.93
N PHE A 62 7.73 6.24 -6.23
CA PHE A 62 6.86 6.99 -7.13
C PHE A 62 6.12 5.99 -8.01
N ILE A 63 4.79 5.96 -7.92
CA ILE A 63 3.95 4.96 -8.56
C ILE A 63 2.99 5.67 -9.52
N ASP A 64 2.97 5.28 -10.79
CA ASP A 64 1.86 5.71 -11.66
C ASP A 64 0.56 5.08 -11.17
N LYS A 65 -0.39 5.91 -10.77
CA LYS A 65 -1.63 5.45 -10.12
C LYS A 65 -2.46 4.57 -11.07
N ALA A 66 -2.40 4.85 -12.36
CA ALA A 66 -3.23 4.19 -13.36
C ALA A 66 -2.70 2.79 -13.70
N THR A 67 -1.41 2.68 -14.03
CA THR A 67 -0.79 1.40 -14.42
C THR A 67 -0.32 0.56 -13.25
N ARG A 68 -0.06 1.20 -12.09
CA ARG A 68 0.67 0.66 -10.93
C ARG A 68 2.15 0.36 -11.22
N CYS A 69 2.70 0.93 -12.30
CA CYS A 69 4.14 0.85 -12.56
C CYS A 69 4.90 1.73 -11.57
N ILE A 70 6.02 1.20 -11.06
CA ILE A 70 7.00 2.00 -10.31
C ILE A 70 7.76 2.84 -11.33
N LEU A 71 7.67 4.17 -11.16
CA LEU A 71 8.35 5.14 -12.01
C LEU A 71 9.74 5.44 -11.48
N ASN A 72 9.91 5.47 -10.15
CA ASN A 72 11.19 5.75 -9.51
C ASN A 72 11.21 5.24 -8.06
N VAL A 73 12.42 5.03 -7.55
CA VAL A 73 12.69 4.70 -6.14
C VAL A 73 13.85 5.58 -5.67
N LEU A 74 13.63 6.30 -4.58
CA LEU A 74 14.65 7.10 -3.91
C LEU A 74 14.92 6.50 -2.54
N ILE A 75 16.20 6.27 -2.22
CA ILE A 75 16.65 5.91 -0.89
C ILE A 75 17.38 7.12 -0.31
N SER A 76 16.86 7.69 0.78
CA SER A 76 17.48 8.82 1.47
C SER A 76 18.00 8.41 2.84
N GLN A 77 18.93 9.22 3.35
CA GLN A 77 19.33 9.12 4.75
C GLN A 77 18.18 9.67 5.62
N PRO A 78 17.99 9.13 6.83
CA PRO A 78 17.08 9.72 7.82
C PRO A 78 17.53 11.14 8.22
#